data_AF-A0A975G7W5-F1
#
_entry.id   AF-A0A975G7W5-F1
#
_cell.length_a   1.000
_cell.length_b   1.000
_cell.length_c   1.000
_cell.angle_alpha   90.00
_cell.angle_beta   90.00
_cell.angle_gamma   90.00
#
_symmetry.space_group_name_H-M   'P 1'
#
loop_
_entity.id
_entity.type
_entity.pdbx_description
1 polymer ?
#
loop_
_entity_poly.entity_id
_entity_poly.type
_entity_poly.pdbx_seq_one_letter_code
_entity_poly.pdbx_strand_id
1 'polypeptide(L)'
;MTSRDLVLPAFFGDALALGAHWIYDDAEIAEAFPAGITNYSDPRSDYHPGKQAGDFTHYGDQTLMLLESLDRHRGFDPAAWRKDWLAFWRGKPNSYLDGATRRTLENSTAGLDRPSDSHDLGGASRIAALFALHFASDEEAVTAARAQTTLTHGDPRVAAVAEFLTLATRRVLEGASFSQAFEAAAATGMPDLDAAMEASRGTNEDLVDLGLSCDVAKAFPLMVALALKYENEPVTALRENARLGGDSAARGIPLGLLMGAKHGLSAFPAAWSSELTKFERISSVLERLALLPA
;
A
#
# COMPACT_ATOMS: atom_id res chain seq x y z
N MET A 1 20.29 2.28 4.09
CA MET A 1 18.85 2.57 3.88
C MET A 1 18.19 2.61 5.25
N THR A 2 17.41 3.65 5.52
CA THR A 2 16.68 3.88 6.79
C THR A 2 15.22 3.43 6.65
N SER A 3 14.50 3.25 7.76
CA SER A 3 13.04 3.01 7.71
C SER A 3 12.30 4.13 6.99
N ARG A 4 12.80 5.37 7.07
CA ARG A 4 12.28 6.51 6.31
C ARG A 4 12.41 6.34 4.80
N ASP A 5 13.54 5.80 4.34
CA ASP A 5 13.76 5.53 2.91
C ASP A 5 12.77 4.52 2.34
N LEU A 6 12.27 3.61 3.20
CA LEU A 6 11.37 2.52 2.82
C LEU A 6 9.90 2.94 2.90
N VAL A 7 9.50 3.49 4.04
CA VAL A 7 8.10 3.64 4.39
C VAL A 7 7.51 4.90 3.76
N LEU A 8 8.29 5.98 3.62
CA LEU A 8 7.77 7.24 3.09
C LEU A 8 7.33 7.14 1.61
N PRO A 9 8.06 6.46 0.72
CA PRO A 9 7.60 6.20 -0.65
C PRO A 9 6.26 5.46 -0.76
N ALA A 10 5.90 4.62 0.20
CA ALA A 10 4.59 3.98 0.24
C ALA A 10 3.45 5.01 0.39
N PHE A 11 3.68 6.05 1.20
CA PHE A 11 2.73 7.16 1.34
C PHE A 11 2.68 8.05 0.09
N PHE A 12 3.78 8.18 -0.66
CA PHE A 12 3.75 8.88 -1.94
C PHE A 12 2.84 8.17 -2.95
N GLY A 13 2.89 6.84 -2.97
CA GLY A 13 2.04 6.04 -3.86
C GLY A 13 0.54 6.24 -3.60
N ASP A 14 0.13 6.34 -2.34
CA ASP A 14 -1.26 6.65 -1.98
C ASP A 14 -1.65 8.10 -2.30
N ALA A 15 -0.85 9.08 -1.85
CA ALA A 15 -1.16 10.49 -2.03
C ALA A 15 -1.17 10.92 -3.51
N LEU A 16 -0.32 10.31 -4.34
CA LEU A 16 -0.31 10.55 -5.79
C LEU A 16 -1.54 9.94 -6.49
N ALA A 17 -2.04 8.81 -5.97
CA ALA A 17 -3.21 8.15 -6.50
C ALA A 17 -4.53 8.87 -6.17
N LEU A 18 -4.59 9.64 -5.08
CA LEU A 18 -5.81 10.30 -4.57
C LEU A 18 -6.61 11.01 -5.67
N GLY A 19 -5.94 11.77 -6.54
CA GLY A 19 -6.58 12.57 -7.59
C GLY A 19 -7.47 11.76 -8.54
N ALA A 20 -6.95 10.63 -9.04
CA ALA A 20 -7.63 9.77 -10.01
C ALA A 20 -8.24 8.50 -9.37
N HIS A 21 -8.19 8.38 -8.04
CA HIS A 21 -8.69 7.18 -7.36
C HIS A 21 -10.18 6.96 -7.61
N TRP A 22 -10.53 5.72 -7.98
CA TRP A 22 -11.87 5.27 -8.38
C TRP A 22 -12.45 5.89 -9.66
N ILE A 23 -11.62 6.54 -10.47
CA ILE A 23 -11.95 6.80 -11.88
C ILE A 23 -11.47 5.58 -12.68
N TYR A 24 -12.38 4.91 -13.38
CA TYR A 24 -12.08 3.71 -14.18
C TYR A 24 -11.97 4.02 -15.67
N ASP A 25 -12.43 5.19 -16.10
CA ASP A 25 -12.41 5.63 -17.49
C ASP A 25 -11.09 6.38 -17.77
N ASP A 26 -10.29 5.85 -18.70
CA ASP A 26 -8.99 6.42 -19.08
C ASP A 26 -9.14 7.79 -19.75
N ALA A 27 -10.22 8.02 -20.51
CA ALA A 27 -10.47 9.31 -21.16
C ALA A 27 -10.84 10.38 -20.12
N GLU A 28 -11.61 10.03 -19.09
CA GLU A 28 -11.90 10.93 -17.96
C GLU A 28 -10.62 11.33 -17.22
N ILE A 29 -9.71 10.37 -16.96
CA ILE A 29 -8.40 10.66 -16.35
C ILE A 29 -7.56 11.55 -17.27
N ALA A 30 -7.53 11.27 -18.57
CA ALA A 30 -6.77 12.07 -19.53
C ALA A 30 -7.29 13.50 -19.64
N GLU A 31 -8.61 13.70 -19.57
CA GLU A 31 -9.23 15.04 -19.56
C GLU A 31 -8.93 15.79 -18.25
N ALA A 32 -9.02 15.11 -17.10
CA ALA A 32 -8.75 15.70 -15.80
C ALA A 32 -7.25 15.99 -15.56
N PHE A 33 -6.37 15.22 -16.20
CA PHE A 33 -4.92 15.26 -16.05
C PHE A 33 -4.20 15.27 -17.40
N PRO A 34 -4.33 16.34 -18.22
CA PRO A 34 -3.79 16.38 -19.58
C PRO A 34 -2.26 16.34 -19.65
N ALA A 35 -1.56 16.70 -18.58
CA ALA A 35 -0.11 16.58 -18.45
C ALA A 35 0.34 15.25 -17.80
N GLY A 36 -0.61 14.35 -17.56
CA GLY A 36 -0.45 13.18 -16.69
C GLY A 36 -0.39 13.54 -15.20
N ILE A 37 -0.46 12.52 -14.36
CA ILE A 37 -0.33 12.66 -12.91
C ILE A 37 1.16 12.81 -12.59
N THR A 38 1.56 14.02 -12.18
CA THR A 38 2.96 14.42 -11.90
C THR A 38 3.18 14.76 -10.44
N ASN A 39 2.20 15.44 -9.85
CA ASN A 39 2.18 15.93 -8.49
C ASN A 39 0.88 15.51 -7.81
N TYR A 40 0.79 15.76 -6.51
CA TYR A 40 -0.47 15.56 -5.80
C TYR A 40 -1.55 16.48 -6.35
N SER A 41 -2.78 15.98 -6.33
CA SER A 41 -3.94 16.70 -6.86
C SER A 41 -5.16 16.45 -5.99
N ASP A 42 -6.09 17.39 -6.02
CA ASP A 42 -7.38 17.23 -5.36
C ASP A 42 -8.14 16.04 -5.99
N PRO A 43 -8.91 15.29 -5.19
CA PRO A 43 -9.68 14.16 -5.69
C PRO A 43 -10.67 14.62 -6.77
N ARG A 44 -10.73 13.85 -7.85
CA ARG A 44 -11.69 14.06 -8.95
C ARG A 44 -12.94 13.20 -8.83
N SER A 45 -12.95 12.24 -7.90
CA SER A 45 -14.11 11.42 -7.56
C SER A 45 -14.80 11.89 -6.26
N ASP A 46 -16.10 11.65 -6.16
CA ASP A 46 -16.93 12.07 -5.02
C ASP A 46 -16.68 11.27 -3.72
N TYR A 47 -15.82 10.26 -3.78
CA TYR A 47 -15.61 9.33 -2.68
C TYR A 47 -14.56 9.79 -1.66
N HIS A 48 -13.91 10.93 -1.88
CA HIS A 48 -12.95 11.52 -0.97
C HIS A 48 -13.34 12.94 -0.53
N PRO A 49 -14.56 13.12 0.04
CA PRO A 49 -15.03 14.44 0.41
C PRO A 49 -14.11 15.08 1.47
N GLY A 50 -13.74 16.33 1.24
CA GLY A 50 -12.90 17.10 2.16
C GLY A 50 -11.42 16.69 2.19
N LYS A 51 -10.97 15.85 1.25
CA LYS A 51 -9.54 15.61 0.98
C LYS A 51 -9.03 16.61 -0.05
N GLN A 52 -7.73 16.88 -0.01
CA GLN A 52 -7.03 17.76 -0.95
C GLN A 52 -5.69 17.17 -1.40
N ALA A 53 -5.04 17.81 -2.37
CA ALA A 53 -3.69 17.44 -2.79
C ALA A 53 -2.74 17.25 -1.58
N GLY A 54 -2.06 16.09 -1.57
CA GLY A 54 -1.09 15.71 -0.53
C GLY A 54 -1.72 14.99 0.67
N ASP A 55 -3.05 14.90 0.74
CA ASP A 55 -3.73 14.01 1.68
C ASP A 55 -3.70 12.55 1.20
N PHE A 56 -4.11 11.67 2.10
CA PHE A 56 -4.27 10.25 1.82
C PHE A 56 -5.71 9.87 1.47
N THR A 57 -5.82 8.79 0.71
CA THR A 57 -7.03 7.98 0.67
C THR A 57 -7.19 7.22 2.01
N HIS A 58 -8.25 6.42 2.12
CA HIS A 58 -8.43 5.53 3.26
C HIS A 58 -7.34 4.45 3.40
N TYR A 59 -6.61 4.09 2.34
CA TYR A 59 -5.51 3.15 2.46
C TYR A 59 -4.29 3.79 3.14
N GLY A 60 -3.90 4.99 2.73
CA GLY A 60 -2.85 5.77 3.38
C GLY A 60 -3.21 6.16 4.82
N ASP A 61 -4.46 6.56 5.08
CA ASP A 61 -4.93 6.87 6.45
C ASP A 61 -4.80 5.65 7.38
N GLN A 62 -5.19 4.46 6.91
CA GLN A 62 -5.06 3.25 7.72
C GLN A 62 -3.60 2.76 7.83
N THR A 63 -2.75 3.01 6.83
CA THR A 63 -1.31 2.73 6.89
C THR A 63 -0.63 3.63 7.92
N LEU A 64 -0.97 4.92 7.94
CA LEU A 64 -0.51 5.85 8.97
C LEU A 64 -1.02 5.43 10.36
N MET A 65 -2.29 5.05 10.48
CA MET A 65 -2.84 4.55 11.75
C MET A 65 -2.07 3.33 12.26
N LEU A 66 -1.73 2.36 11.39
CA LEU A 66 -0.91 1.23 11.76
C LEU A 66 0.47 1.70 12.23
N LEU A 67 1.15 2.57 11.47
CA LEU A 67 2.46 3.13 11.84
C LEU A 67 2.45 3.80 13.23
N GLU A 68 1.39 4.54 13.55
CA GLU A 68 1.22 5.17 14.86
C GLU A 68 0.92 4.18 15.98
N SER A 69 0.19 3.10 15.67
CA SER A 69 0.01 1.99 16.60
C SER A 69 1.35 1.34 16.94
N LEU A 70 2.25 1.18 15.97
CA LEU A 70 3.58 0.63 16.21
C LEU A 70 4.39 1.51 17.17
N ASP A 71 4.34 2.83 16.99
CA ASP A 71 5.03 3.76 17.88
C ASP A 71 4.41 3.84 19.27
N ARG A 72 3.08 3.80 19.37
CA ARG A 72 2.37 3.78 20.66
C ARG A 72 2.75 2.58 21.50
N HIS A 73 2.87 1.40 20.89
CA HIS A 73 3.15 0.14 21.57
C HIS A 73 4.60 -0.30 21.47
N ARG A 74 5.46 0.51 20.84
CA ARG A 74 6.90 0.26 20.67
C ARG A 74 7.20 -1.10 19.99
N GLY A 75 6.37 -1.47 19.02
CA GLY A 75 6.40 -2.76 18.33
C GLY A 75 5.03 -3.11 17.74
N PHE A 76 4.93 -4.28 17.12
CA PHE A 76 3.66 -4.80 16.63
C PHE A 76 3.04 -5.79 17.63
N ASP A 77 1.89 -5.44 18.20
CA ASP A 77 1.04 -6.34 18.97
C ASP A 77 -0.33 -6.46 18.28
N PRO A 78 -0.76 -7.66 17.85
CA PRO A 78 -2.00 -7.84 17.10
C PRO A 78 -3.25 -7.36 17.85
N ALA A 79 -3.33 -7.59 19.17
CA ALA A 79 -4.50 -7.23 19.96
C ALA A 79 -4.59 -5.71 20.18
N ALA A 80 -3.45 -5.08 20.46
CA ALA A 80 -3.32 -3.65 20.62
C ALA A 80 -3.63 -2.93 19.31
N TRP A 81 -3.07 -3.42 18.19
CA TRP A 81 -3.38 -2.88 16.87
C TRP A 81 -4.87 -3.04 16.51
N ARG A 82 -5.48 -4.21 16.77
CA ARG A 82 -6.92 -4.41 16.56
C ARG A 82 -7.75 -3.40 17.34
N LYS A 83 -7.41 -3.19 18.61
CA LYS A 83 -8.08 -2.22 19.49
C LYS A 83 -7.96 -0.79 18.93
N ASP A 84 -6.77 -0.42 18.48
CA ASP A 84 -6.50 0.92 17.94
C ASP A 84 -7.19 1.14 16.60
N TRP A 85 -7.22 0.15 15.71
CA TRP A 85 -7.95 0.18 14.45
C TRP A 85 -9.45 0.36 14.67
N LEU A 86 -10.04 -0.36 15.63
CA LEU A 86 -11.45 -0.19 16.02
C LEU A 86 -11.71 1.20 16.61
N ALA A 87 -10.80 1.71 17.44
CA ALA A 87 -10.91 3.04 18.03
C ALA A 87 -10.83 4.15 16.97
N PHE A 88 -9.91 4.02 16.01
CA PHE A 88 -9.77 4.93 14.88
C PHE A 88 -11.10 5.09 14.13
N TRP A 89 -11.71 3.98 13.70
CA TRP A 89 -12.96 4.02 12.95
C TRP A 89 -14.17 4.46 13.77
N ARG A 90 -14.25 4.08 15.05
CA ARG A 90 -15.30 4.58 15.97
C ARG A 90 -15.19 6.08 16.20
N GLY A 91 -13.97 6.63 16.09
CA GLY A 91 -13.71 8.07 16.12
C GLY A 91 -14.21 8.84 14.90
N LYS A 92 -14.78 8.17 13.89
CA LYS A 92 -15.31 8.76 12.64
C LYS A 92 -14.29 9.70 11.98
N PRO A 93 -13.13 9.17 11.55
CA PRO A 93 -12.09 9.97 10.93
C PRO A 93 -12.60 10.52 9.59
N ASN A 94 -12.00 11.61 9.12
CA ASN A 94 -12.21 12.04 7.74
C ASN A 94 -11.46 11.10 6.78
N SER A 95 -12.00 9.91 6.59
CA SER A 95 -11.47 8.84 5.74
C SER A 95 -12.65 8.09 5.14
N TYR A 96 -12.53 7.68 3.88
CA TYR A 96 -13.57 6.88 3.24
C TYR A 96 -13.72 5.52 3.93
N LEU A 97 -14.97 5.11 4.19
CA LEU A 97 -15.30 3.84 4.82
C LEU A 97 -15.71 2.82 3.75
N ASP A 98 -14.75 2.02 3.30
CA ASP A 98 -14.97 0.96 2.30
C ASP A 98 -15.82 -0.21 2.83
N GLY A 99 -16.19 -1.12 1.92
CA GLY A 99 -17.02 -2.28 2.24
C GLY A 99 -16.34 -3.25 3.22
N ALA A 100 -15.05 -3.54 3.02
CA ALA A 100 -14.27 -4.44 3.85
C ALA A 100 -14.17 -3.96 5.30
N THR A 101 -13.84 -2.68 5.49
CA THR A 101 -13.78 -2.03 6.79
C THR A 101 -15.17 -2.01 7.43
N ARG A 102 -16.20 -1.58 6.69
CA ARG A 102 -17.58 -1.52 7.20
C ARG A 102 -18.05 -2.87 7.72
N ARG A 103 -17.88 -3.94 6.93
CA ARG A 103 -18.26 -5.30 7.31
C ARG A 103 -17.51 -5.79 8.54
N THR A 104 -16.22 -5.48 8.65
CA THR A 104 -15.41 -5.79 9.85
C THR A 104 -15.92 -5.06 11.10
N LEU A 105 -16.29 -3.78 10.97
CA LEU A 105 -16.85 -2.99 12.08
C LEU A 105 -18.23 -3.49 12.50
N GLU A 106 -19.08 -3.89 11.55
CA GLU A 106 -20.38 -4.51 11.82
C GLU A 106 -20.24 -5.81 12.61
N ASN A 107 -19.32 -6.69 12.18
CA ASN A 107 -19.02 -7.93 12.91
C ASN A 107 -18.60 -7.62 14.36
N SER A 108 -17.68 -6.67 14.56
CA SER A 108 -17.25 -6.25 15.90
C SER A 108 -18.41 -5.68 16.73
N THR A 109 -19.28 -4.88 16.13
CA THR A 109 -20.47 -4.30 16.81
C THR A 109 -21.46 -5.38 17.21
N ALA A 110 -21.59 -6.44 16.43
CA ALA A 110 -22.40 -7.62 16.75
C ALA A 110 -21.75 -8.56 17.77
N GLY A 111 -20.57 -8.21 18.34
CA GLY A 111 -19.83 -9.06 19.27
C GLY A 111 -19.13 -10.25 18.62
N LEU A 112 -19.00 -10.26 17.28
CA LEU A 112 -18.28 -11.28 16.53
C LEU A 112 -16.81 -10.88 16.38
N ASP A 113 -15.91 -11.69 16.89
CA ASP A 113 -14.46 -11.50 16.69
C ASP A 113 -14.02 -12.13 15.36
N ARG A 114 -14.47 -11.53 14.25
CA ARG A 114 -14.09 -11.97 12.90
C ARG A 114 -13.91 -10.79 11.93
N PRO A 115 -12.98 -10.89 10.96
CA PRO A 115 -12.83 -9.93 9.88
C PRO A 115 -14.01 -9.95 8.90
N SER A 116 -14.00 -9.04 7.94
CA SER A 116 -14.77 -9.22 6.70
C SER A 116 -14.26 -10.42 5.90
N ASP A 117 -15.06 -10.95 4.98
CA ASP A 117 -14.66 -11.91 3.96
C ASP A 117 -14.08 -11.24 2.70
N SER A 118 -13.73 -9.94 2.80
CA SER A 118 -13.22 -9.18 1.67
C SER A 118 -11.92 -9.77 1.14
N HIS A 119 -11.85 -9.80 -0.19
CA HIS A 119 -10.68 -10.15 -0.97
C HIS A 119 -9.97 -8.89 -1.52
N ASP A 120 -10.17 -7.73 -0.90
CA ASP A 120 -9.55 -6.48 -1.36
C ASP A 120 -8.05 -6.42 -1.01
N LEU A 121 -7.24 -5.91 -1.95
CA LEU A 121 -5.79 -5.76 -1.77
C LEU A 121 -5.43 -4.90 -0.55
N GLY A 122 -6.30 -3.95 -0.20
CA GLY A 122 -6.07 -2.98 0.88
C GLY A 122 -5.70 -3.58 2.24
N GLY A 123 -6.14 -4.81 2.54
CA GLY A 123 -5.69 -5.54 3.71
C GLY A 123 -4.18 -5.77 3.74
N ALA A 124 -3.63 -6.20 2.60
CA ALA A 124 -2.20 -6.45 2.41
C ALA A 124 -1.40 -5.16 2.17
N SER A 125 -1.97 -4.13 1.54
CA SER A 125 -1.26 -2.89 1.23
C SER A 125 -0.62 -2.22 2.45
N ARG A 126 -1.30 -2.27 3.61
CA ARG A 126 -0.86 -1.57 4.83
C ARG A 126 0.41 -2.13 5.47
N ILE A 127 0.92 -3.29 5.04
CA ILE A 127 2.13 -3.86 5.60
C ILE A 127 3.35 -2.93 5.50
N ALA A 128 3.31 -1.92 4.61
CA ALA A 128 4.37 -0.93 4.47
C ALA A 128 4.76 -0.29 5.82
N ALA A 129 3.80 -0.05 6.71
CA ALA A 129 4.10 0.49 8.04
C ALA A 129 4.95 -0.46 8.91
N LEU A 130 4.85 -1.78 8.74
CA LEU A 130 5.62 -2.76 9.50
C LEU A 130 7.13 -2.66 9.20
N PHE A 131 7.52 -2.17 8.03
CA PHE A 131 8.93 -1.91 7.68
C PHE A 131 9.55 -0.72 8.44
N ALA A 132 8.78 -0.06 9.31
CA ALA A 132 9.33 0.83 10.32
C ALA A 132 10.00 0.08 11.50
N LEU A 133 9.73 -1.21 11.65
CA LEU A 133 10.32 -2.08 12.66
C LEU A 133 11.49 -2.89 12.09
N HIS A 134 12.38 -3.31 12.98
CA HIS A 134 13.33 -4.37 12.68
C HIS A 134 12.69 -5.73 13.03
N PHE A 135 12.80 -6.69 12.11
CA PHE A 135 12.39 -8.08 12.34
C PHE A 135 13.61 -8.98 12.16
N ALA A 136 13.87 -9.84 13.15
CA ALA A 136 15.06 -10.69 13.18
C ALA A 136 15.02 -11.80 12.12
N SER A 137 13.83 -12.18 11.68
CA SER A 137 13.63 -13.24 10.68
C SER A 137 12.47 -12.94 9.73
N ASP A 138 12.43 -13.68 8.63
CA ASP A 138 11.29 -13.69 7.71
C ASP A 138 10.02 -14.18 8.41
N GLU A 139 10.14 -15.20 9.26
CA GLU A 139 9.01 -15.76 10.01
C GLU A 139 8.34 -14.71 10.90
N GLU A 140 9.14 -13.89 11.59
CA GLU A 140 8.64 -12.83 12.44
C GLU A 140 7.93 -11.73 11.62
N ALA A 141 8.56 -11.29 10.53
CA ALA A 141 7.99 -10.28 9.65
C ALA A 141 6.68 -10.76 8.99
N VAL A 142 6.66 -12.00 8.49
CA VAL A 142 5.47 -12.62 7.88
C VAL A 142 4.36 -12.82 8.91
N THR A 143 4.70 -13.23 10.14
CA THR A 143 3.72 -13.37 11.22
C THR A 143 3.03 -12.04 11.50
N ALA A 144 3.78 -10.94 11.60
CA ALA A 144 3.21 -9.60 11.79
C ALA A 144 2.35 -9.17 10.59
N ALA A 145 2.84 -9.36 9.36
CA ALA A 145 2.14 -8.99 8.14
C ALA A 145 0.81 -9.74 7.96
N ARG A 146 0.81 -11.06 8.21
CA ARG A 146 -0.40 -11.88 8.17
C ARG A 146 -1.37 -11.48 9.27
N ALA A 147 -0.89 -11.31 10.50
CA ALA A 147 -1.73 -10.95 11.63
C ALA A 147 -2.43 -9.59 11.43
N GLN A 148 -1.73 -8.56 10.94
CA GLN A 148 -2.40 -7.28 10.66
C GLN A 148 -3.45 -7.44 9.53
N THR A 149 -3.15 -8.23 8.51
CA THR A 149 -4.07 -8.43 7.39
C THR A 149 -5.35 -9.13 7.86
N THR A 150 -5.20 -10.26 8.56
CA THR A 150 -6.31 -11.18 8.87
C THR A 150 -7.28 -10.67 9.93
N LEU A 151 -6.92 -9.67 10.74
CA LEU A 151 -7.91 -9.09 11.65
C LEU A 151 -8.93 -8.22 10.92
N THR A 152 -8.69 -7.84 9.66
CA THR A 152 -9.64 -7.01 8.88
C THR A 152 -10.13 -7.68 7.59
N HIS A 153 -9.29 -8.49 6.95
CA HIS A 153 -9.59 -9.20 5.71
C HIS A 153 -9.39 -10.69 5.93
N GLY A 154 -10.47 -11.46 5.91
CA GLY A 154 -10.48 -12.88 6.22
C GLY A 154 -10.16 -13.78 5.03
N ASP A 155 -10.09 -13.24 3.82
CA ASP A 155 -9.74 -14.04 2.64
C ASP A 155 -8.26 -14.46 2.71
N PRO A 156 -7.95 -15.77 2.63
CA PRO A 156 -6.59 -16.27 2.74
C PRO A 156 -5.66 -15.78 1.63
N ARG A 157 -6.19 -15.39 0.46
CA ARG A 157 -5.41 -14.86 -0.66
C ARG A 157 -4.81 -13.50 -0.31
N VAL A 158 -5.55 -12.66 0.43
CA VAL A 158 -5.04 -11.35 0.87
C VAL A 158 -3.90 -11.53 1.88
N ALA A 159 -4.03 -12.48 2.81
CA ALA A 159 -2.95 -12.81 3.74
C ALA A 159 -1.71 -13.39 3.03
N ALA A 160 -1.90 -14.21 1.98
CA ALA A 160 -0.81 -14.72 1.16
C ALA A 160 -0.09 -13.58 0.41
N VAL A 161 -0.83 -12.61 -0.14
CA VAL A 161 -0.21 -11.42 -0.77
C VAL A 161 0.55 -10.55 0.24
N ALA A 162 0.06 -10.40 1.48
CA ALA A 162 0.79 -9.70 2.54
C ALA A 162 2.13 -10.39 2.87
N GLU A 163 2.15 -11.72 2.92
CA GLU A 163 3.36 -12.52 3.08
C GLU A 163 4.32 -12.33 1.91
N PHE A 164 3.83 -12.48 0.67
CA PHE A 164 4.62 -12.26 -0.54
C PHE A 164 5.29 -10.90 -0.56
N LEU A 165 4.52 -9.82 -0.31
CA LEU A 165 5.04 -8.46 -0.34
C LEU A 165 6.09 -8.24 0.75
N THR A 166 5.92 -8.88 1.91
CA THR A 166 6.90 -8.82 3.01
C THR A 166 8.21 -9.48 2.60
N LEU A 167 8.14 -10.71 2.08
CA LEU A 167 9.32 -11.45 1.64
C LEU A 167 10.01 -10.76 0.46
N ALA A 168 9.26 -10.35 -0.55
CA ALA A 168 9.78 -9.66 -1.72
C ALA A 168 10.53 -8.38 -1.32
N THR A 169 9.93 -7.54 -0.48
CA THR A 169 10.58 -6.31 -0.01
C THR A 169 11.88 -6.61 0.76
N ARG A 170 11.91 -7.67 1.58
CA ARG A 170 13.13 -8.10 2.27
C ARG A 170 14.22 -8.59 1.31
N ARG A 171 13.87 -9.33 0.27
CA ARG A 171 14.84 -9.74 -0.77
C ARG A 171 15.37 -8.55 -1.57
N VAL A 172 14.53 -7.55 -1.87
CA VAL A 172 14.96 -6.30 -2.50
C VAL A 172 15.95 -5.54 -1.60
N LEU A 173 15.68 -5.47 -0.29
CA LEU A 173 16.58 -4.87 0.69
C LEU A 173 17.96 -5.54 0.77
N GLU A 174 18.02 -6.84 0.46
CA GLU A 174 19.26 -7.61 0.36
C GLU A 174 19.97 -7.46 -1.01
N GLY A 175 19.38 -6.69 -1.94
CA GLY A 175 19.97 -6.37 -3.23
C GLY A 175 19.42 -7.17 -4.41
N ALA A 176 18.36 -7.95 -4.24
CA ALA A 176 17.73 -8.67 -5.35
C ALA A 176 17.06 -7.71 -6.35
N SER A 177 17.02 -8.10 -7.63
CA SER A 177 16.09 -7.49 -8.59
C SER A 177 14.64 -7.82 -8.24
N PHE A 178 13.67 -7.08 -8.78
CA PHE A 178 12.26 -7.40 -8.54
C PHE A 178 11.88 -8.78 -9.04
N SER A 179 12.37 -9.19 -10.21
CA SER A 179 12.13 -10.55 -10.71
C SER A 179 12.67 -11.62 -9.75
N GLN A 180 13.89 -11.46 -9.22
CA GLN A 180 14.48 -12.40 -8.26
C GLN A 180 13.71 -12.40 -6.93
N ALA A 181 13.34 -11.22 -6.43
CA ALA A 181 12.61 -11.08 -5.18
C ALA A 181 11.20 -11.70 -5.26
N PHE A 182 10.51 -11.48 -6.39
CA PHE A 182 9.17 -12.02 -6.62
C PHE A 182 9.22 -13.53 -6.83
N GLU A 183 10.19 -14.06 -7.57
CA GLU A 183 10.38 -15.52 -7.71
C GLU A 183 10.63 -16.19 -6.35
N ALA A 184 11.50 -15.60 -5.52
CA ALA A 184 11.79 -16.12 -4.19
C ALA A 184 10.56 -16.05 -3.25
N ALA A 185 9.81 -14.95 -3.29
CA ALA A 185 8.61 -14.77 -2.47
C ALA A 185 7.43 -15.63 -2.94
N ALA A 186 7.40 -16.03 -4.21
CA ALA A 186 6.35 -16.85 -4.81
C ALA A 186 6.46 -18.35 -4.49
N ALA A 187 7.43 -18.78 -3.68
CA ALA A 187 7.64 -20.19 -3.34
C ALA A 187 6.40 -20.87 -2.73
N THR A 188 5.47 -20.10 -2.15
CA THR A 188 4.20 -20.57 -1.59
C THR A 188 3.02 -20.52 -2.57
N GLY A 189 3.26 -20.10 -3.83
CA GLY A 189 2.25 -19.90 -4.88
C GLY A 189 1.52 -18.56 -4.76
N MET A 190 1.36 -17.84 -5.87
CA MET A 190 0.73 -16.51 -5.93
C MET A 190 -0.23 -16.40 -7.13
N PRO A 191 -1.29 -15.58 -7.03
CA PRO A 191 -2.23 -15.40 -8.13
C PRO A 191 -1.58 -14.68 -9.32
N ASP A 192 -1.71 -15.27 -10.50
CA ASP A 192 -1.47 -14.66 -11.81
C ASP A 192 -0.09 -13.97 -12.00
N LEU A 193 0.97 -14.47 -11.36
CA LEU A 193 2.33 -13.93 -11.56
C LEU A 193 2.84 -14.06 -13.00
N ASP A 194 2.55 -15.16 -13.68
CA ASP A 194 2.96 -15.34 -15.08
C ASP A 194 2.30 -14.29 -15.99
N ALA A 195 1.03 -13.99 -15.76
CA ALA A 195 0.31 -12.95 -16.48
C ALA A 195 0.89 -11.56 -16.18
N ALA A 196 1.25 -11.28 -14.93
CA ALA A 196 1.92 -10.04 -14.55
C ALA A 196 3.28 -9.88 -15.24
N MET A 197 4.08 -10.97 -15.32
CA MET A 197 5.36 -10.97 -16.00
C MET A 197 5.22 -10.69 -17.50
N GLU A 198 4.21 -11.29 -18.15
CA GLU A 198 3.96 -11.04 -19.57
C GLU A 198 3.51 -9.59 -19.81
N ALA A 199 2.52 -9.11 -19.06
CA ALA A 199 2.03 -7.74 -19.17
C ALA A 199 3.12 -6.69 -18.89
N SER A 200 4.07 -6.98 -18.01
CA SER A 200 5.20 -6.08 -17.71
C SER A 200 6.09 -5.78 -18.94
N ARG A 201 6.10 -6.69 -19.93
CA ARG A 201 6.86 -6.56 -21.18
C ARG A 201 6.04 -5.95 -22.31
N GLY A 202 4.74 -5.81 -22.11
CA GLY A 202 3.77 -5.35 -23.10
C GLY A 202 3.49 -3.84 -23.07
N THR A 203 2.35 -3.49 -23.63
CA THR A 203 1.78 -2.14 -23.71
C THR A 203 1.13 -1.72 -22.39
N ASN A 204 0.48 -0.55 -22.38
CA ASN A 204 -0.35 -0.13 -21.25
C ASN A 204 -1.72 -0.83 -21.25
N GLU A 205 -2.22 -1.27 -22.40
CA GLU A 205 -3.46 -2.03 -22.52
C GLU A 205 -3.32 -3.39 -21.83
N ASP A 206 -2.19 -4.07 -22.03
CA ASP A 206 -1.86 -5.34 -21.36
C ASP A 206 -1.86 -5.21 -19.82
N LEU A 207 -1.50 -4.03 -19.29
CA LEU A 207 -1.58 -3.75 -17.85
C LEU A 207 -3.04 -3.58 -17.40
N VAL A 208 -3.85 -2.84 -18.16
CA VAL A 208 -5.27 -2.60 -17.84
C VAL A 208 -6.05 -3.92 -17.85
N ASP A 209 -5.73 -4.84 -18.75
CA ASP A 209 -6.38 -6.15 -18.89
C ASP A 209 -6.21 -7.06 -17.65
N LEU A 210 -5.18 -6.82 -16.83
CA LEU A 210 -5.02 -7.48 -15.53
C LEU A 210 -6.14 -7.09 -14.54
N GLY A 211 -6.73 -5.90 -14.72
CA GLY A 211 -7.88 -5.40 -13.99
C GLY A 211 -7.55 -4.28 -12.99
N LEU A 212 -8.46 -3.30 -12.92
CA LEU A 212 -8.31 -2.07 -12.13
C LEU A 212 -9.10 -2.08 -10.80
N SER A 213 -9.83 -3.16 -10.49
CA SER A 213 -10.65 -3.27 -9.29
C SER A 213 -9.81 -3.52 -8.03
N CYS A 214 -10.46 -3.46 -6.87
CA CYS A 214 -9.85 -3.72 -5.57
C CYS A 214 -9.59 -5.20 -5.27
N ASP A 215 -10.18 -6.12 -6.03
CA ASP A 215 -9.98 -7.56 -5.85
C ASP A 215 -8.49 -7.91 -5.97
N VAL A 216 -7.96 -8.60 -4.97
CA VAL A 216 -6.57 -9.04 -4.91
C VAL A 216 -6.18 -9.86 -6.14
N ALA A 217 -7.08 -10.62 -6.75
CA ALA A 217 -6.82 -11.37 -7.98
C ALA A 217 -6.58 -10.47 -9.22
N LYS A 218 -6.85 -9.16 -9.11
CA LYS A 218 -6.68 -8.16 -10.17
C LYS A 218 -5.62 -7.12 -9.79
N ALA A 219 -5.77 -6.52 -8.61
CA ALA A 219 -4.89 -5.46 -8.14
C ALA A 219 -3.45 -5.94 -7.89
N PHE A 220 -3.27 -7.17 -7.39
CA PHE A 220 -1.94 -7.73 -7.13
C PHE A 220 -1.11 -7.96 -8.40
N PRO A 221 -1.58 -8.72 -9.41
CA PRO A 221 -0.79 -8.94 -10.62
C PRO A 221 -0.50 -7.62 -11.35
N LEU A 222 -1.44 -6.66 -11.36
CA LEU A 222 -1.19 -5.33 -11.92
C LEU A 222 -0.07 -4.58 -11.18
N MET A 223 -0.07 -4.60 -9.85
CA MET A 223 1.00 -3.98 -9.05
C MET A 223 2.36 -4.64 -9.34
N VAL A 224 2.41 -5.98 -9.45
CA VAL A 224 3.63 -6.73 -9.82
C VAL A 224 4.11 -6.32 -11.22
N ALA A 225 3.20 -6.25 -12.20
CA ALA A 225 3.55 -5.88 -13.57
C ALA A 225 4.12 -4.46 -13.65
N LEU A 226 3.53 -3.51 -12.92
CA LEU A 226 4.02 -2.14 -12.81
C LEU A 226 5.41 -2.07 -12.14
N ALA A 227 5.61 -2.84 -11.07
CA ALA A 227 6.92 -2.92 -10.42
C ALA A 227 7.99 -3.44 -11.38
N LEU A 228 7.74 -4.56 -12.07
CA LEU A 228 8.66 -5.15 -13.04
C LEU A 228 8.95 -4.20 -14.21
N LYS A 229 7.91 -3.60 -14.79
CA LYS A 229 8.03 -2.72 -15.96
C LYS A 229 8.88 -1.48 -15.67
N TYR A 230 8.68 -0.89 -14.50
CA TYR A 230 9.33 0.36 -14.09
C TYR A 230 10.38 0.15 -13.00
N GLU A 231 11.01 -1.02 -12.95
CA GLU A 231 11.95 -1.40 -11.88
C GLU A 231 13.04 -0.36 -11.64
N ASN A 232 13.51 0.34 -12.68
CA ASN A 232 14.56 1.37 -12.57
C ASN A 232 14.04 2.81 -12.69
N GLU A 233 12.72 2.99 -12.67
CA GLU A 233 12.05 4.28 -12.86
C GLU A 233 11.00 4.52 -11.75
N PRO A 234 11.43 4.66 -10.48
CA PRO A 234 10.52 4.66 -9.32
C PRO A 234 9.44 5.76 -9.39
N VAL A 235 9.79 6.92 -9.95
CA VAL A 235 8.83 8.03 -10.14
C VAL A 235 7.81 7.69 -11.23
N THR A 236 8.26 7.16 -12.37
CA THR A 236 7.38 6.73 -13.47
C THR A 236 6.40 5.66 -12.98
N ALA A 237 6.87 4.71 -12.17
CA ALA A 237 6.04 3.63 -11.64
C ALA A 237 4.83 4.12 -10.84
N LEU A 238 5.04 5.05 -9.91
CA LEU A 238 3.95 5.60 -9.10
C LEU A 238 3.01 6.47 -9.92
N ARG A 239 3.56 7.24 -10.87
CA ARG A 239 2.77 8.08 -11.78
C ARG A 239 1.88 7.25 -12.71
N GLU A 240 2.42 6.19 -13.30
CA GLU A 240 1.65 5.30 -14.16
C GLU A 240 0.63 4.49 -13.37
N ASN A 241 0.97 4.02 -12.16
CA ASN A 241 -0.02 3.39 -11.28
C ASN A 241 -1.22 4.32 -11.00
N ALA A 242 -0.96 5.60 -10.70
CA ALA A 242 -2.01 6.58 -10.49
C ALA A 242 -2.80 6.85 -11.77
N ARG A 243 -2.11 6.98 -12.92
CA ARG A 243 -2.70 7.23 -14.25
C ARG A 243 -3.67 6.14 -14.68
N LEU A 244 -3.39 4.88 -14.33
CA LEU A 244 -4.29 3.76 -14.63
C LEU A 244 -5.62 3.81 -13.86
N GLY A 245 -5.74 4.64 -12.81
CA GLY A 245 -6.99 4.79 -12.07
C GLY A 245 -7.45 3.51 -11.35
N GLY A 246 -8.77 3.39 -11.18
CA GLY A 246 -9.42 2.35 -10.40
C GLY A 246 -8.92 2.34 -8.95
N ASP A 247 -8.57 1.16 -8.44
CA ASP A 247 -8.03 0.99 -7.09
C ASP A 247 -6.52 1.29 -6.98
N SER A 248 -6.09 2.40 -7.59
CA SER A 248 -4.68 2.81 -7.70
C SER A 248 -4.01 3.08 -6.36
N ALA A 249 -4.75 3.54 -5.34
CA ALA A 249 -4.18 3.84 -4.03
C ALA A 249 -3.80 2.57 -3.26
N ALA A 250 -4.62 1.51 -3.31
CA ALA A 250 -4.27 0.22 -2.72
C ALA A 250 -3.01 -0.37 -3.34
N ARG A 251 -2.84 -0.26 -4.67
CA ARG A 251 -1.63 -0.71 -5.39
C ARG A 251 -0.42 0.19 -5.11
N GLY A 252 -0.66 1.50 -4.99
CA GLY A 252 0.37 2.53 -4.86
C GLY A 252 1.22 2.37 -3.60
N ILE A 253 0.62 1.93 -2.49
CA ILE A 253 1.33 1.73 -1.22
C ILE A 253 2.43 0.65 -1.33
N PRO A 254 2.13 -0.62 -1.67
CA PRO A 254 3.16 -1.64 -1.81
C PRO A 254 4.11 -1.37 -2.98
N LEU A 255 3.65 -0.75 -4.08
CA LEU A 255 4.54 -0.32 -5.17
C LEU A 255 5.55 0.71 -4.68
N GLY A 256 5.10 1.71 -3.91
CA GLY A 256 5.95 2.72 -3.30
C GLY A 256 6.94 2.11 -2.33
N LEU A 257 6.52 1.18 -1.48
CA LEU A 257 7.40 0.44 -0.57
C LEU A 257 8.53 -0.29 -1.33
N LEU A 258 8.21 -1.03 -2.39
CA LEU A 258 9.18 -1.76 -3.20
C LEU A 258 10.16 -0.80 -3.91
N MET A 259 9.65 0.30 -4.46
CA MET A 259 10.49 1.32 -5.10
C MET A 259 11.40 2.03 -4.09
N GLY A 260 10.90 2.32 -2.89
CA GLY A 260 11.71 2.83 -1.77
C GLY A 260 12.79 1.84 -1.33
N ALA A 261 12.44 0.56 -1.22
CA ALA A 261 13.37 -0.51 -0.87
C ALA A 261 14.51 -0.68 -1.88
N LYS A 262 14.25 -0.45 -3.16
CA LYS A 262 15.27 -0.58 -4.20
C LYS A 262 16.12 0.69 -4.37
N HIS A 263 15.50 1.86 -4.32
CA HIS A 263 16.14 3.11 -4.77
C HIS A 263 16.40 4.13 -3.66
N GLY A 264 15.74 3.97 -2.51
CA GLY A 264 15.77 4.93 -1.41
C GLY A 264 15.00 6.22 -1.69
N LEU A 265 14.86 7.06 -0.66
CA LEU A 265 14.04 8.26 -0.73
C LEU A 265 14.56 9.30 -1.73
N SER A 266 15.88 9.39 -1.92
CA SER A 266 16.50 10.37 -2.81
C SER A 266 16.17 10.18 -4.29
N ALA A 267 15.61 9.02 -4.67
CA ALA A 267 15.16 8.76 -6.03
C ALA A 267 13.80 9.43 -6.36
N PHE A 268 13.11 9.98 -5.35
CA PHE A 268 11.82 10.64 -5.51
C PHE A 268 11.96 12.17 -5.48
N PRO A 269 11.04 12.92 -6.11
CA PRO A 269 11.05 14.38 -6.07
C PRO A 269 10.95 14.90 -4.64
N ALA A 270 11.81 15.87 -4.28
CA ALA A 270 11.75 16.50 -2.96
C ALA A 270 10.38 17.16 -2.68
N ALA A 271 9.71 17.65 -3.74
CA ALA A 271 8.36 18.23 -3.66
C ALA A 271 7.34 17.25 -3.05
N TRP A 272 7.44 15.95 -3.35
CA TRP A 272 6.54 14.93 -2.79
C TRP A 272 6.69 14.80 -1.27
N SER A 273 7.88 15.04 -0.73
CA SER A 273 8.05 15.13 0.73
C SER A 273 7.42 16.42 1.29
N SER A 274 7.73 17.58 0.70
CA SER A 274 7.29 18.87 1.24
C SER A 274 5.79 19.15 1.08
N GLU A 275 5.14 18.54 0.09
CA GLU A 275 3.72 18.75 -0.21
C GLU A 275 2.82 17.70 0.45
N LEU A 276 3.38 16.66 1.06
CA LEU A 276 2.62 15.63 1.76
C LEU A 276 2.09 16.16 3.09
N THR A 277 0.77 16.19 3.27
CA THR A 277 0.16 16.90 4.42
C THR A 277 0.47 16.28 5.78
N LYS A 278 0.85 14.99 5.80
CA LYS A 278 1.23 14.25 7.01
C LYS A 278 2.73 14.00 7.14
N PHE A 279 3.57 14.66 6.33
CA PHE A 279 5.01 14.43 6.29
C PHE A 279 5.70 14.51 7.66
N GLU A 280 5.48 15.60 8.41
CA GLU A 280 6.08 15.80 9.74
C GLU A 280 5.62 14.73 10.73
N ARG A 281 4.33 14.37 10.68
CA ARG A 281 3.75 13.33 11.53
C ARG A 281 4.38 11.97 11.26
N ILE A 282 4.51 11.59 9.99
CA ILE A 282 5.15 10.34 9.56
C ILE A 282 6.64 10.34 9.95
N SER A 283 7.37 11.41 9.62
CA SER A 283 8.80 11.51 9.87
C SER A 283 9.11 11.39 11.37
N SER A 284 8.35 12.10 12.21
CA SER A 284 8.49 12.05 13.66
C SER A 284 8.24 10.65 14.24
N VAL A 285 7.25 9.93 13.72
CA VAL A 285 6.97 8.55 14.14
C VAL A 285 8.10 7.61 13.73
N LEU A 286 8.57 7.70 12.48
CA LEU A 286 9.67 6.88 11.97
C LEU A 286 10.98 7.11 12.73
N GLU A 287 11.29 8.37 13.06
CA GLU A 287 12.45 8.72 13.90
C GLU A 287 12.38 8.08 15.28
N ARG A 288 11.21 8.09 15.93
CA ARG A 288 11.03 7.44 17.24
C ARG A 288 11.13 5.92 17.16
N LEU A 289 10.65 5.31 16.08
CA LEU A 289 10.71 3.86 15.87
C LEU A 289 12.14 3.40 15.53
N ALA A 290 12.93 4.21 14.82
CA ALA A 290 14.33 3.92 14.51
C ALA A 290 15.23 3.85 15.75
N LEU A 291 14.77 4.36 16.90
CA LEU A 291 15.47 4.26 18.19
C LEU A 291 15.19 2.95 18.94
N LEU A 292 14.30 2.10 18.43
CA LEU A 292 14.08 0.77 19.01
C LEU A 292 15.32 -0.09 18.79
N PRO A 293 15.68 -0.93 19.77
CA PRO A 293 16.71 -1.95 19.54
C PRO A 293 16.26 -2.90 18.44
N ALA A 294 17.22 -3.36 17.65
CA ALA A 294 17.07 -4.48 16.74
C ALA A 294 16.84 -5.79 17.51
#